data_AF-A0AA41YTU4-F1
#
_entry.id   AF-A0AA41YTU4-F1
#
_cell.length_a   1.000
_cell.length_b   1.000
_cell.length_c   1.000
_cell.angle_alpha   90.00
_cell.angle_beta   90.00
_cell.angle_gamma   90.00
#
_symmetry.space_group_name_H-M   'P 1'
#
loop_
_entity.id
_entity.type
_entity.pdbx_description
1 polymer ?
#
loop_
_entity_poly.entity_id
_entity_poly.type
_entity_poly.pdbx_seq_one_letter_code
_entity_poly.pdbx_strand_id
1 'polypeptide(L)'
;MSETMNLHRAPETMTLNPAPWAGRIMSAVVVVALAADGTIQVFAPTQIASMLQETGFAMDVTRIVGPIVLACALLYALPATAVLGAILVTGFLGGAICAHLRIGELGSPPELISLVLGALTWGGLYARDARIRALLPLIR
;
A
#
# COMPACT_ATOMS: atom_id res chain seq x y z
N MET A 1 -27.20 55.79 -13.47
CA MET A 1 -25.74 55.99 -13.54
C MET A 1 -25.20 55.70 -12.14
N SER A 2 -24.14 54.88 -12.05
CA SER A 2 -23.41 54.44 -10.83
C SER A 2 -24.08 53.27 -10.08
N GLU A 3 -23.72 51.98 -10.28
CA GLU A 3 -22.45 51.30 -9.98
C GLU A 3 -21.94 51.54 -8.56
N THR A 4 -22.04 50.51 -7.70
CA THR A 4 -20.99 49.94 -6.81
C THR A 4 -21.59 48.66 -6.20
N MET A 5 -21.29 47.47 -6.71
CA MET A 5 -20.07 46.70 -6.47
C MET A 5 -19.70 46.61 -4.99
N ASN A 6 -20.16 45.55 -4.32
CA ASN A 6 -19.46 44.92 -3.18
C ASN A 6 -19.93 43.46 -3.04
N LEU A 7 -19.50 42.63 -3.99
CA LEU A 7 -19.39 41.19 -3.81
C LEU A 7 -18.36 40.95 -2.71
N HIS A 8 -18.81 40.97 -1.46
CA HIS A 8 -18.02 40.51 -0.33
C HIS A 8 -17.90 38.98 -0.46
N ARG A 9 -16.97 38.55 -1.31
CA ARG A 9 -16.58 37.15 -1.46
C ARG A 9 -15.98 36.76 -0.12
N ALA A 10 -16.78 36.09 0.71
CA ALA A 10 -16.33 35.55 1.99
C ALA A 10 -15.03 34.76 1.74
N PRO A 11 -14.03 34.85 2.63
CA PRO A 11 -12.83 34.05 2.51
C PRO A 11 -13.27 32.58 2.49
N GLU A 12 -13.09 31.91 1.35
CA GLU A 12 -13.19 30.46 1.28
C GLU A 12 -12.11 29.93 2.22
N THR A 13 -12.52 29.59 3.44
CA THR A 13 -11.68 28.84 4.35
C THR A 13 -11.36 27.55 3.61
N MET A 14 -10.09 27.41 3.18
CA MET A 14 -9.57 26.16 2.63
C MET A 14 -9.69 25.11 3.72
N THR A 15 -10.86 24.48 3.83
CA THR A 15 -11.07 23.34 4.68
C THR A 15 -10.22 22.23 4.09
N LEU A 16 -9.05 22.01 4.68
CA LEU A 16 -8.21 20.86 4.40
C LEU A 16 -9.06 19.63 4.68
N ASN A 17 -9.63 19.06 3.62
CA ASN A 17 -10.50 17.91 3.71
C ASN A 17 -9.66 16.75 4.27
N PRO A 18 -9.92 16.25 5.50
CA PRO A 18 -9.01 15.33 6.18
C PRO A 18 -9.02 13.91 5.55
N ALA A 19 -10.12 13.54 4.89
CA ALA A 19 -10.31 12.23 4.27
C ALA A 19 -9.28 11.87 3.16
N PRO A 20 -9.02 12.74 2.16
CA PRO A 20 -7.99 12.44 1.15
C PRO A 20 -6.57 12.43 1.70
N TRP A 21 -6.30 13.14 2.80
CA TRP A 21 -4.97 13.16 3.43
C TRP A 21 -4.66 11.87 4.17
N ALA A 22 -5.60 11.36 4.96
CA ALA A 22 -5.47 10.05 5.61
C ALA A 22 -5.19 8.94 4.57
N GLY A 23 -5.93 8.93 3.46
CA GLY A 23 -5.72 7.95 2.39
C GLY A 23 -4.34 8.03 1.72
N ARG A 24 -3.80 9.24 1.56
CA ARG A 24 -2.43 9.44 1.04
C ARG A 24 -1.36 8.94 2.00
N ILE A 25 -1.50 9.19 3.30
CA ILE A 25 -0.55 8.70 4.32
C ILE A 25 -0.54 7.17 4.32
N MET A 26 -1.72 6.53 4.37
CA MET A 26 -1.82 5.06 4.32
C MET A 26 -1.17 4.49 3.05
N SER A 27 -1.44 5.12 1.90
CA SER A 27 -0.84 4.69 0.63
C SER A 27 0.68 4.86 0.63
N ALA A 28 1.19 5.98 1.17
CA ALA A 28 2.63 6.24 1.25
C ALA A 28 3.34 5.22 2.14
N VAL A 29 2.74 4.86 3.29
CA VAL A 29 3.27 3.81 4.18
C VAL A 29 3.42 2.49 3.44
N VAL A 30 2.40 2.06 2.69
CA VAL A 30 2.45 0.83 1.89
C VAL A 30 3.53 0.89 0.82
N VAL A 31 3.60 1.99 0.06
CA VAL A 31 4.61 2.15 -0.99
C VAL A 31 6.03 2.10 -0.41
N VAL A 32 6.28 2.81 0.69
CA VAL A 32 7.60 2.83 1.34
C VAL A 32 7.95 1.45 1.88
N ALA A 33 7.02 0.76 2.54
CA ALA A 33 7.27 -0.58 3.09
C ALA A 33 7.63 -1.58 1.98
N LEU A 34 6.85 -1.63 0.90
CA LEU A 34 7.11 -2.52 -0.24
C LEU A 34 8.39 -2.13 -0.98
N ALA A 35 8.64 -0.83 -1.20
CA ALA A 35 9.85 -0.38 -1.84
C ALA A 35 11.10 -0.74 -1.02
N ALA A 36 11.05 -0.57 0.30
CA ALA A 36 12.13 -0.96 1.19
C ALA A 36 12.38 -2.47 1.13
N ASP A 37 11.32 -3.28 1.24
CA ASP A 37 11.41 -4.74 1.15
C ASP A 37 12.03 -5.18 -0.19
N GLY A 38 11.47 -4.74 -1.31
CA GLY A 38 11.99 -5.09 -2.63
C GLY A 38 13.42 -4.61 -2.87
N THR A 39 13.79 -3.44 -2.33
CA THR A 39 15.16 -2.91 -2.43
C THR A 39 16.14 -3.78 -1.63
N ILE A 40 15.78 -4.19 -0.41
CA ILE A 40 16.61 -5.09 0.41
C ILE A 40 16.79 -6.42 -0.31
N GLN A 41 15.72 -6.99 -0.87
CA GLN A 41 15.81 -8.25 -1.62
C GLN A 41 16.75 -8.17 -2.83
N VAL A 42 16.78 -7.05 -3.55
CA VAL A 42 17.63 -6.88 -4.74
C VAL A 42 19.08 -6.54 -4.40
N PHE A 43 19.29 -5.62 -3.47
CA PHE A 43 20.62 -5.01 -3.24
C PHE A 43 21.35 -5.56 -2.02
N ALA A 44 20.61 -6.06 -1.02
CA ALA A 44 21.18 -6.53 0.22
C ALA A 44 20.52 -7.86 0.68
N PRO A 45 20.48 -8.89 -0.18
CA PRO A 45 19.79 -10.15 0.13
C PRO A 45 20.36 -10.84 1.37
N THR A 46 21.64 -10.62 1.69
CA THR A 46 22.27 -11.16 2.91
C THR A 46 21.62 -10.67 4.21
N GLN A 47 20.96 -9.51 4.22
CA GLN A 47 20.28 -8.97 5.40
C GLN A 47 19.04 -9.78 5.80
N ILE A 48 18.42 -10.45 4.83
CA ILE A 48 17.23 -11.29 5.02
C ILE A 48 17.55 -12.78 4.93
N ALA A 49 18.84 -13.14 4.94
CA ALA A 49 19.26 -14.53 4.83
C ALA A 49 18.70 -15.39 5.97
N SER A 50 18.68 -14.89 7.21
CA SER A 50 18.09 -15.61 8.35
C SER A 50 16.60 -15.88 8.13
N MET A 51 15.83 -14.87 7.71
CA MET A 51 14.40 -15.00 7.41
C MET A 51 14.14 -16.01 6.29
N LEU A 52 14.98 -16.03 5.25
CA LEU A 52 14.87 -17.01 4.16
C LEU A 52 15.20 -18.43 4.61
N GLN A 53 16.19 -18.60 5.48
CA GLN A 53 16.52 -19.90 6.08
C GLN A 53 15.38 -20.41 6.96
N GLU A 54 14.82 -19.54 7.81
CA GLU A 54 13.67 -19.87 8.68
C GLU A 54 12.43 -20.27 7.87
N THR A 55 12.20 -19.60 6.74
CA THR A 55 11.08 -19.91 5.83
C THR A 55 11.37 -21.05 4.85
N GLY A 56 12.58 -21.59 4.85
CA GLY A 56 13.00 -22.70 3.98
C GLY A 56 13.19 -22.33 2.51
N PHE A 57 13.35 -21.03 2.19
CA PHE A 57 13.60 -20.55 0.84
C PHE A 57 15.10 -20.37 0.57
N ALA A 58 15.52 -20.70 -0.66
CA ALA A 58 16.87 -20.42 -1.12
C ALA A 58 17.07 -18.92 -1.37
N MET A 59 18.30 -18.43 -1.14
CA MET A 59 18.67 -17.03 -1.39
C MET A 59 18.37 -16.58 -2.83
N ASP A 60 18.44 -17.48 -3.81
CA ASP A 60 18.20 -17.17 -5.22
C ASP A 60 16.78 -16.67 -5.50
N VAL A 61 15.82 -17.00 -4.63
CA VAL A 61 14.41 -16.55 -4.73
C VAL A 61 14.31 -15.03 -4.65
N THR A 62 15.19 -14.36 -3.89
CA THR A 62 15.21 -12.89 -3.73
C THR A 62 15.38 -12.14 -5.04
N ARG A 63 16.12 -12.73 -6.00
CA ARG A 63 16.34 -12.16 -7.34
C ARG A 63 15.05 -12.09 -8.15
N ILE A 64 14.09 -12.96 -7.87
CA ILE A 64 12.78 -13.00 -8.54
C ILE A 64 11.75 -12.19 -7.73
N VAL A 65 11.71 -12.39 -6.41
CA VAL A 65 10.70 -11.76 -5.55
C VAL A 65 10.94 -10.26 -5.39
N GLY A 66 12.19 -9.81 -5.24
CA GLY A 66 12.52 -8.38 -5.11
C GLY A 66 11.95 -7.52 -6.25
N PRO A 67 12.22 -7.85 -7.54
CA PRO A 67 11.63 -7.14 -8.67
C PRO A 67 10.09 -7.18 -8.71
N ILE A 68 9.47 -8.30 -8.30
CA ILE A 68 8.00 -8.41 -8.24
C ILE A 68 7.43 -7.42 -7.22
N VAL A 69 8.02 -7.36 -6.02
CA VAL A 69 7.59 -6.43 -4.97
C VAL A 69 7.76 -4.98 -5.42
N LEU A 70 8.90 -4.64 -6.04
CA LEU A 70 9.15 -3.31 -6.57
C LEU A 70 8.15 -2.93 -7.67
N ALA A 71 7.80 -3.86 -8.56
CA ALA A 71 6.78 -3.64 -9.57
C ALA A 71 5.39 -3.39 -8.94
N CYS A 72 5.03 -4.16 -7.91
CA CYS A 72 3.79 -3.95 -7.16
C CYS A 72 3.77 -2.56 -6.50
N ALA A 73 4.87 -2.18 -5.85
CA ALA A 73 5.03 -0.88 -5.20
C ALA A 73 4.89 0.27 -6.21
N LEU A 74 5.56 0.17 -7.36
CA LEU A 74 5.50 1.17 -8.42
C LEU A 74 4.10 1.32 -9.00
N LEU A 75 3.45 0.20 -9.33
CA LEU A 75 2.09 0.21 -9.87
C LEU A 75 1.08 0.76 -8.86
N TYR A 76 1.27 0.52 -7.56
CA TYR A 76 0.41 1.06 -6.51
C TYR A 76 0.67 2.55 -6.23
N ALA A 77 1.92 3.01 -6.37
CA ALA A 77 2.30 4.40 -6.19
C ALA A 77 1.73 5.32 -7.26
N LEU A 78 1.66 4.84 -8.51
CA LEU A 78 1.16 5.62 -9.64
C LEU A 78 -0.38 5.72 -9.59
N PRO A 79 -0.96 6.94 -9.58
CA PRO A 79 -2.41 7.11 -9.43
C PRO A 79 -3.19 6.50 -10.60
N ALA A 80 -2.61 6.44 -11.80
CA ALA A 80 -3.23 5.85 -12.98
C ALA A 80 -3.38 4.33 -12.88
N THR A 81 -2.51 3.65 -12.13
CA THR A 81 -2.49 2.18 -11.99
C THR A 81 -2.78 1.72 -10.57
N ALA A 82 -3.14 2.62 -9.65
CA ALA A 82 -3.25 2.32 -8.23
C ALA A 82 -4.18 1.16 -7.89
N VAL A 83 -5.28 0.99 -8.64
CA VAL A 83 -6.21 -0.15 -8.45
C VAL A 83 -5.55 -1.47 -8.84
N LEU A 84 -4.86 -1.51 -9.99
CA LEU A 84 -4.11 -2.70 -10.42
C LEU A 84 -2.98 -3.01 -9.43
N GLY A 85 -2.26 -1.97 -9.00
CA GLY A 85 -1.25 -2.09 -7.94
C GLY A 85 -1.83 -2.68 -6.66
N ALA A 86 -2.99 -2.21 -6.21
CA ALA A 86 -3.66 -2.73 -5.01
C ALA A 86 -4.00 -4.22 -5.12
N ILE A 87 -4.49 -4.66 -6.29
CA ILE A 87 -4.78 -6.07 -6.57
C ILE A 87 -3.50 -6.91 -6.50
N LEU A 88 -2.42 -6.47 -7.16
CA LEU A 88 -1.14 -7.18 -7.17
C LEU A 88 -0.51 -7.24 -5.77
N VAL A 89 -0.53 -6.13 -5.03
CA VAL A 89 -0.09 -6.07 -3.63
C VAL A 89 -0.88 -7.05 -2.77
N THR A 90 -2.19 -7.15 -2.97
CA THR A 90 -3.04 -8.10 -2.22
C THR A 90 -2.65 -9.54 -2.52
N GLY A 91 -2.44 -9.89 -3.78
CA GLY A 91 -2.00 -11.23 -4.18
C GLY A 91 -0.61 -11.56 -3.62
N PHE A 92 0.32 -10.61 -3.67
CA PHE A 92 1.66 -10.76 -3.11
C PHE A 92 1.63 -10.99 -1.60
N LEU A 93 0.95 -10.12 -0.85
CA LEU A 93 0.86 -10.21 0.61
C LEU A 93 0.09 -11.45 1.07
N GLY A 94 -0.93 -11.88 0.33
CA GLY A 94 -1.62 -13.16 0.58
C GLY A 94 -0.69 -14.36 0.41
N GLY A 95 0.18 -14.34 -0.61
CA GLY A 95 1.23 -15.35 -0.79
C GLY A 95 2.24 -15.37 0.37
N ALA A 96 2.66 -14.19 0.85
CA ALA A 96 3.55 -14.07 2.01
C ALA A 96 2.92 -14.65 3.28
N ILE A 97 1.65 -14.31 3.55
CA ILE A 97 0.88 -14.89 4.67
C ILE A 97 0.84 -16.41 4.56
N CYS A 98 0.47 -16.96 3.39
CA CYS A 98 0.46 -18.41 3.18
C CYS A 98 1.82 -19.08 3.40
N ALA A 99 2.92 -18.42 3.06
CA ALA A 99 4.27 -18.95 3.29
C ALA A 99 4.59 -19.09 4.79
N HIS A 100 4.27 -18.08 5.60
CA HIS A 100 4.45 -18.14 7.06
C HIS A 100 3.49 -19.13 7.74
N LEU A 101 2.22 -19.18 7.29
CA LEU A 101 1.27 -20.17 7.81
C LEU A 101 1.71 -21.62 7.52
N ARG A 102 2.33 -21.87 6.36
CA ARG A 102 2.80 -23.20 5.97
C ARG A 102 3.87 -23.76 6.91
N ILE A 103 4.72 -22.90 7.47
CA ILE A 103 5.79 -23.29 8.41
C ILE A 103 5.31 -23.30 9.88
N GLY A 104 4.01 -23.09 10.12
CA GLY A 104 3.40 -23.13 11.46
C GLY A 104 3.55 -21.84 12.26
N GLU A 105 4.03 -20.76 11.64
CA GLU A 105 4.26 -19.47 12.29
C GLU A 105 2.99 -18.61 12.37
N LEU A 106 1.99 -19.11 13.10
CA LEU A 106 0.73 -18.40 13.34
C LEU A 106 0.96 -17.14 14.19
N GLY A 107 0.58 -15.99 13.67
CA GLY A 107 0.71 -14.69 14.35
C GLY A 107 2.12 -14.12 14.31
N SER A 108 2.96 -14.57 13.38
CA SER A 108 4.32 -14.04 13.24
C SER A 108 4.32 -12.55 12.83
N PRO A 109 5.36 -11.78 13.20
CA PRO A 109 5.45 -10.38 12.80
C PRO A 109 5.31 -10.16 11.27
N PRO A 110 5.93 -10.98 10.40
CA PRO A 110 5.77 -10.83 8.94
C PRO A 110 4.34 -11.08 8.45
N GLU A 111 3.63 -12.05 9.04
CA GLU A 111 2.22 -12.31 8.74
C GLU A 111 1.35 -11.10 9.10
N LEU A 112 1.50 -10.58 10.33
CA LEU A 112 0.73 -9.44 10.82
C LEU A 112 1.04 -8.16 10.02
N ILE A 113 2.31 -7.92 9.70
CA ILE A 113 2.71 -6.79 8.85
C ILE A 113 2.06 -6.93 7.48
N SER A 114 2.07 -8.12 6.87
CA SER A 114 1.45 -8.37 5.57
C SER A 114 -0.06 -8.12 5.60
N LEU A 115 -0.74 -8.58 6.66
CA LEU A 115 -2.17 -8.34 6.85
C LEU A 115 -2.49 -6.84 6.98
N VAL A 116 -1.73 -6.13 7.82
CA VAL A 116 -1.90 -4.68 8.02
C VAL A 116 -1.62 -3.92 6.73
N LEU A 117 -0.56 -4.25 6.00
CA LEU A 117 -0.26 -3.61 4.72
C LEU A 117 -1.36 -3.85 3.68
N GLY A 118 -1.94 -5.06 3.63
CA GLY A 118 -3.08 -5.36 2.77
C GLY A 118 -4.29 -4.49 3.11
N ALA A 119 -4.61 -4.36 4.41
CA ALA A 119 -5.70 -3.50 4.88
C ALA A 119 -5.43 -2.01 4.58
N LEU A 120 -4.20 -1.53 4.79
CA LEU A 120 -3.79 -0.16 4.49
C LEU A 120 -3.85 0.15 2.98
N THR A 121 -3.56 -0.84 2.14
CA THR A 121 -3.61 -0.72 0.68
C THR A 121 -5.03 -0.35 0.22
N TRP A 122 -6.02 -1.15 0.61
CA TRP A 122 -7.41 -0.88 0.24
C TRP A 122 -8.03 0.27 1.03
N GLY A 123 -7.72 0.39 2.32
CA GLY A 123 -8.20 1.49 3.17
C GLY A 123 -7.71 2.85 2.68
N GLY A 124 -6.44 2.94 2.28
CA GLY A 124 -5.87 4.16 1.72
C GLY A 124 -6.52 4.56 0.40
N LEU A 125 -6.78 3.58 -0.46
CA LEU A 125 -7.48 3.77 -1.73
C LEU A 125 -8.95 4.19 -1.53
N TYR A 126 -9.66 3.52 -0.63
CA TYR A 126 -11.05 3.82 -0.27
C TYR A 126 -11.20 5.23 0.33
N ALA A 127 -10.25 5.67 1.16
CA ALA A 127 -10.27 7.01 1.74
C ALA A 127 -10.02 8.13 0.70
N ARG A 128 -9.13 7.91 -0.29
CA ARG A 128 -8.74 8.93 -1.26
C ARG A 128 -9.57 8.96 -2.56
N ASP A 129 -10.18 7.86 -2.98
CA ASP A 129 -10.88 7.76 -4.26
C ASP A 129 -12.39 7.49 -4.11
N ALA A 130 -13.21 8.43 -4.57
CA ALA A 130 -14.68 8.31 -4.55
C ALA A 130 -15.20 7.20 -5.48
N ARG A 131 -14.50 6.90 -6.57
CA ARG A 131 -14.89 5.85 -7.53
C ARG A 131 -14.80 4.48 -6.88
N ILE A 132 -13.77 4.27 -6.06
CA ILE A 132 -13.57 3.02 -5.31
C ILE A 132 -14.65 2.84 -4.25
N ARG A 133 -15.05 3.91 -3.56
CA ARG A 133 -16.19 3.86 -2.64
C ARG A 133 -17.51 3.55 -3.35
N ALA A 134 -17.69 3.99 -4.58
CA ALA A 134 -18.87 3.67 -5.39
C ALA A 134 -18.88 2.20 -5.85
N LEU A 135 -17.71 1.61 -6.13
CA LEU A 135 -17.58 0.20 -6.53
C LEU A 135 -17.69 -0.78 -5.35
N LEU A 136 -17.21 -0.40 -4.17
CA LEU A 136 -17.22 -1.22 -2.97
C LEU A 136 -18.02 -0.55 -1.84
N PRO A 137 -19.36 -0.47 -1.97
CA PRO A 137 -20.18 0.15 -0.94
C PRO A 137 -20.15 -0.70 0.34
N LEU A 138 -19.81 -0.07 1.47
CA LEU A 138 -19.96 -0.69 2.78
C LEU A 138 -21.46 -0.77 3.10
N ILE A 139 -22.01 -1.97 2.98
CA ILE A 139 -23.38 -2.29 3.38
C ILE A 139 -23.45 -2.15 4.91
N ARG A 140 -24.43 -1.39 5.41
CA ARG A 140 -24.71 -1.26 6.84
C ARG A 140 -25.75 -2.27 7.28
#